data_AF-A0A4R3PYU2-F1
#
_entry.id   AF-A0A4R3PYU2-F1
#
_cell.length_a   1.000
_cell.length_b   1.000
_cell.length_c   1.000
_cell.angle_alpha   90.00
_cell.angle_beta   90.00
_cell.angle_gamma   90.00
#
_symmetry.space_group_name_H-M   'P 1'
#
loop_
_entity.id
_entity.type
_entity.pdbx_description
1 polymer ?
#
loop_
_entity_poly.entity_id
_entity_poly.type
_entity_poly.pdbx_seq_one_letter_code
_entity_poly.pdbx_strand_id
1 'polypeptide(L)'
;SAAYSPVQSVNPPDAPWEQSLGASIFGTPQYTLPVDDLGGFVPPSWQHGNQPVPDDLLPAMYLFDLLPSADKPTNFSIHGVPYTATLGPSGMQSDIYLFQQ
;
A
#
# COMPACT_ATOMS: atom_id res chain seq x y z
N SER A 1 -41.46 -35.94 -12.23
CA SER A 1 -40.72 -34.81 -12.83
C SER A 1 -39.32 -34.80 -12.25
N ALA A 2 -38.31 -34.99 -13.08
CA ALA A 2 -36.90 -34.80 -12.71
C ALA A 2 -36.45 -33.41 -13.18
N ALA A 3 -35.70 -32.68 -12.36
CA ALA A 3 -34.92 -31.53 -12.81
C ALA A 3 -33.64 -31.42 -11.98
N TYR A 4 -32.59 -32.00 -12.57
CA TYR A 4 -31.14 -31.78 -12.49
C TYR A 4 -30.59 -30.67 -11.56
N SER A 5 -29.60 -31.04 -10.73
CA SER A 5 -28.46 -30.18 -10.31
C SER A 5 -27.39 -30.23 -11.40
N PRO A 6 -26.69 -29.13 -11.75
CA PRO A 6 -25.44 -28.73 -11.05
C PRO A 6 -25.26 -27.18 -11.02
N VAL A 7 -24.43 -26.56 -10.17
CA VAL A 7 -22.97 -26.47 -10.30
C VAL A 7 -22.33 -26.07 -8.96
N GLN A 8 -21.32 -26.82 -8.54
CA GLN A 8 -20.23 -26.25 -7.76
C GLN A 8 -19.30 -25.53 -8.74
N SER A 9 -19.10 -24.22 -8.60
CA SER A 9 -17.88 -23.57 -9.09
C SER A 9 -17.71 -22.19 -8.47
N VAL A 10 -16.78 -22.15 -7.52
CA VAL A 10 -15.74 -21.12 -7.30
C VAL A 10 -16.19 -19.66 -7.15
N ASN A 11 -16.18 -19.16 -5.92
CA ASN A 11 -15.13 -18.24 -5.48
C ASN A 11 -15.12 -18.18 -3.94
N PRO A 12 -14.02 -18.51 -3.22
CA PRO A 12 -13.84 -17.85 -1.92
C PRO A 12 -13.83 -16.33 -2.16
N PRO A 13 -14.27 -15.48 -1.21
CA PRO A 13 -14.03 -14.06 -1.35
C PRO A 13 -12.52 -13.82 -1.32
N ASP A 14 -11.90 -13.76 -2.50
CA ASP A 14 -10.52 -13.35 -2.71
C ASP A 14 -10.42 -11.84 -2.53
N ALA A 15 -10.74 -11.37 -1.32
CA ALA A 15 -10.00 -10.34 -0.63
C ALA A 15 -10.75 -9.87 0.64
N PRO A 16 -10.05 -9.70 1.76
CA PRO A 16 -10.63 -9.21 3.01
C PRO A 16 -11.08 -7.73 2.98
N TRP A 17 -11.00 -7.00 1.84
CA TRP A 17 -11.26 -5.56 1.81
C TRP A 17 -12.67 -5.13 1.34
N GLU A 18 -13.50 -6.04 0.81
CA GLU A 18 -14.89 -5.68 0.40
C GLU A 18 -15.90 -5.61 1.57
N GLN A 19 -15.49 -5.94 2.80
CA GLN A 19 -16.38 -5.85 3.99
C GLN A 19 -16.45 -4.44 4.62
N SER A 20 -15.67 -3.47 4.15
CA SER A 20 -15.54 -2.17 4.81
C SER A 20 -16.47 -1.06 4.28
N LEU A 21 -17.61 -1.40 3.67
CA LEU A 21 -18.60 -0.38 3.24
C LEU A 21 -19.99 -0.58 3.86
N GLY A 22 -20.12 -1.44 4.87
CA GLY A 22 -21.40 -1.74 5.51
C GLY A 22 -21.34 -1.65 7.04
N ALA A 23 -21.69 -0.48 7.57
CA ALA A 23 -22.15 -0.22 8.93
C ALA A 23 -21.19 -0.54 10.11
N SER A 24 -20.70 0.49 10.81
CA SER A 24 -20.59 0.46 12.28
C SER A 24 -20.45 1.85 12.91
N ILE A 25 -21.25 2.04 13.96
CA ILE A 25 -21.55 3.28 14.71
C ILE A 25 -20.57 3.60 15.85
N PHE A 26 -19.45 2.89 15.94
CA PHE A 26 -18.33 3.23 16.81
C PHE A 26 -17.10 3.36 15.92
N GLY A 27 -16.47 4.52 15.93
CA GLY A 27 -15.40 4.89 15.00
C GLY A 27 -14.36 3.80 14.87
N THR A 28 -14.34 3.14 13.71
CA THR A 28 -13.28 2.22 13.32
C THR A 28 -11.98 3.03 13.25
N PRO A 29 -10.85 2.56 13.83
CA PRO A 29 -9.57 3.11 13.43
C PRO A 29 -9.51 2.94 11.92
N GLN A 30 -9.50 4.06 11.20
CA GLN A 30 -9.33 4.03 9.77
C GLN A 30 -7.90 3.54 9.53
N TYR A 31 -7.73 2.23 9.43
CA TYR A 31 -6.65 1.66 8.65
C TYR A 31 -6.98 2.01 7.20
N THR A 32 -6.78 3.28 6.86
CA THR A 32 -6.75 3.72 5.47
C THR A 32 -5.64 2.88 4.86
N LEU A 33 -6.01 1.81 4.15
CA LEU A 33 -5.04 1.09 3.33
C LEU A 33 -4.36 2.16 2.48
N PRO A 34 -3.02 2.22 2.46
CA PRO A 34 -2.35 3.23 1.68
C PRO A 34 -2.84 3.13 0.23
N VAL A 35 -3.33 4.27 -0.27
CA VAL A 35 -4.23 4.34 -1.43
C VAL A 35 -3.55 3.90 -2.73
N ASP A 36 -2.23 3.83 -2.74
CA ASP A 36 -1.41 3.51 -3.91
C ASP A 36 -0.46 2.35 -3.60
N ASP A 37 -0.51 1.29 -4.42
CA ASP A 37 0.50 0.22 -4.41
C ASP A 37 1.58 0.53 -5.45
N LEU A 38 2.83 0.65 -4.98
CA LEU A 38 4.00 0.97 -5.78
C LEU A 38 4.89 -0.26 -6.03
N GLY A 39 4.37 -1.47 -5.85
CA GLY A 39 5.14 -2.71 -6.07
C GLY A 39 5.68 -2.85 -7.50
N GLY A 40 5.04 -2.22 -8.49
CA GLY A 40 5.53 -2.20 -9.87
C GLY A 40 6.78 -1.34 -10.11
N PHE A 41 7.20 -0.53 -9.13
CA PHE A 41 8.29 0.45 -9.26
C PHE A 41 9.51 0.13 -8.39
N VAL A 42 9.50 -0.99 -7.68
CA VAL A 42 10.68 -1.49 -6.97
C VAL A 42 11.42 -2.53 -7.81
N PRO A 43 12.75 -2.68 -7.63
CA PRO A 43 13.51 -3.68 -8.37
C PRO A 43 13.05 -5.11 -8.01
N PRO A 44 13.23 -6.10 -8.90
CA PRO A 44 12.84 -7.49 -8.63
C PRO A 44 13.53 -8.12 -7.40
N SER A 45 14.66 -7.56 -6.98
CA SER A 45 15.42 -7.97 -5.79
C SER A 45 14.98 -7.27 -4.51
N TRP A 46 13.86 -6.55 -4.54
CA TRP A 46 13.32 -5.84 -3.39
C TRP A 46 13.15 -6.77 -2.17
N GLN A 47 13.62 -6.30 -1.02
CA GLN A 47 13.42 -6.97 0.26
C GLN A 47 12.71 -5.99 1.19
N HIS A 48 11.65 -6.44 1.84
CA HIS A 48 10.92 -5.60 2.76
C HIS A 48 11.75 -5.25 4.01
N GLY A 49 11.66 -4.00 4.45
CA GLY A 49 12.25 -3.52 5.69
C GLY A 49 12.44 -2.01 5.67
N ASN A 50 13.02 -1.49 6.75
CA ASN A 50 13.35 -0.07 6.88
C ASN A 50 14.61 0.23 6.08
N GLN A 51 14.49 1.06 5.04
CA GLN A 51 15.59 1.31 4.12
C GLN A 51 15.41 2.64 3.37
N PRO A 52 16.49 3.17 2.76
CA PRO A 52 16.38 4.31 1.85
C PRO A 52 15.41 4.01 0.70
N VAL A 53 14.80 5.05 0.14
CA VAL A 53 14.03 4.91 -1.10
C VAL A 53 14.95 4.36 -2.20
N PRO A 54 14.56 3.30 -2.93
CA PRO A 54 15.32 2.85 -4.08
C PRO A 54 15.19 3.85 -5.24
N ASP A 55 16.24 4.00 -6.03
CA ASP A 55 16.32 4.98 -7.13
C ASP A 55 15.17 4.85 -8.13
N ASP A 56 14.71 3.62 -8.39
CA ASP A 56 13.61 3.33 -9.32
C ASP A 56 12.23 3.75 -8.78
N LEU A 57 12.07 3.83 -7.46
CA LEU A 57 10.80 4.17 -6.81
C LEU A 57 10.59 5.69 -6.69
N LEU A 58 11.68 6.45 -6.54
CA LEU A 58 11.61 7.91 -6.36
C LEU A 58 10.86 8.65 -7.49
N PRO A 59 11.06 8.32 -8.78
CA PRO A 59 10.28 8.90 -9.88
C PRO A 59 8.79 8.60 -9.79
N ALA A 60 8.41 7.39 -9.35
CA ALA A 60 7.01 7.04 -9.16
C ALA A 60 6.39 7.85 -8.02
N MET A 61 7.11 7.99 -6.90
CA MET A 61 6.66 8.86 -5.80
C MET A 61 6.45 10.30 -6.24
N TYR A 62 7.32 10.83 -7.12
CA TYR A 62 7.11 12.15 -7.73
C TYR A 62 5.85 12.18 -8.61
N LEU A 63 5.67 11.18 -9.48
CA LEU A 63 4.54 11.09 -10.42
C LEU A 63 3.17 11.03 -9.73
N PHE A 64 3.11 10.38 -8.56
CA PHE A 64 1.87 10.20 -7.79
C PHE A 64 1.71 11.24 -6.65
N ASP A 65 2.54 12.29 -6.60
CA ASP A 65 2.52 13.29 -5.52
C ASP A 65 2.69 12.69 -4.10
N LEU A 66 3.46 11.61 -4.00
CA LEU A 66 3.74 10.87 -2.78
C LEU A 66 5.09 11.24 -2.14
N LEU A 67 5.73 12.34 -2.57
CA LEU A 67 6.97 12.80 -1.93
C LEU A 67 6.69 13.38 -0.54
N PRO A 68 7.42 12.94 0.49
CA PRO A 68 7.27 13.49 1.83
C PRO A 68 7.87 14.90 1.91
N SER A 69 7.38 15.66 2.88
CA SER A 69 8.00 16.90 3.33
C SER A 69 8.32 16.82 4.83
N ALA A 70 9.02 17.83 5.37
CA ALA A 70 9.45 17.84 6.77
C ALA A 70 8.27 17.67 7.75
N ASP A 71 7.11 18.25 7.42
CA ASP A 71 5.92 18.22 8.28
C ASP A 71 4.88 17.17 7.84
N LYS A 72 5.05 16.58 6.65
CA LYS A 72 4.05 15.70 6.05
C LYS A 72 4.72 14.42 5.53
N PRO A 73 4.74 13.34 6.33
CA PRO A 73 5.08 12.02 5.82
C PRO A 73 4.00 11.53 4.84
N THR A 74 4.36 10.61 3.96
CA THR A 74 3.45 10.00 2.98
C THR A 74 3.35 8.50 3.22
N ASN A 75 2.18 7.92 2.93
CA ASN A 75 1.92 6.49 3.13
C ASN A 75 1.52 5.87 1.81
N PHE A 76 2.08 4.70 1.51
CA PHE A 76 1.76 3.88 0.33
C PHE A 76 2.06 2.42 0.64
N SER A 77 1.67 1.51 -0.26
CA SER A 77 1.98 0.08 -0.13
C SER A 77 3.03 -0.31 -1.17
N ILE A 78 3.86 -1.30 -0.87
CA ILE A 78 4.72 -1.97 -1.85
C ILE A 78 4.37 -3.46 -1.76
N HIS A 79 3.81 -4.02 -2.84
CA HIS A 79 3.32 -5.41 -2.85
C HIS A 79 2.37 -5.72 -1.68
N GLY A 80 1.48 -4.78 -1.36
CA GLY A 80 0.53 -4.90 -0.26
C GLY A 80 1.12 -4.73 1.15
N VAL A 81 2.43 -4.49 1.28
CA VAL A 81 3.07 -4.16 2.57
C VAL A 81 3.04 -2.64 2.78
N PRO A 82 2.47 -2.14 3.88
CA PRO A 82 2.36 -0.70 4.13
C PRO A 82 3.71 -0.07 4.54
N TYR A 83 3.97 1.10 3.99
CA TYR A 83 5.13 1.93 4.28
C TYR A 83 4.73 3.37 4.59
N THR A 84 5.52 4.00 5.44
CA THR A 84 5.57 5.45 5.62
C THR A 84 6.91 5.97 5.09
N ALA A 85 6.88 6.93 4.19
CA ALA A 85 8.06 7.64 3.72
C ALA A 85 8.23 8.97 4.48
N THR A 86 9.48 9.25 4.86
CA THR A 86 9.88 10.52 5.47
C THR A 86 11.15 11.05 4.82
N LEU A 87 11.43 12.35 5.01
CA LEU A 87 12.77 12.86 4.75
C LEU A 87 13.76 12.24 5.74
N GLY A 88 14.96 11.93 5.26
CA GLY A 88 16.10 11.46 6.02
C GLY A 88 16.85 12.62 6.69
N PRO A 89 18.02 12.35 7.30
CA PRO A 89 18.76 13.32 8.10
C PRO A 89 19.16 14.60 7.36
N SER A 90 19.32 14.56 6.03
CA SER A 90 19.65 15.76 5.25
C SER A 90 18.46 16.70 5.05
N GLY A 91 17.23 16.22 5.28
CA GLY A 91 16.01 16.99 5.05
C GLY A 91 15.72 17.29 3.57
N MET A 92 16.35 16.57 2.64
CA MET A 92 16.19 16.77 1.20
C MET A 92 15.40 15.63 0.56
N GLN A 93 14.71 15.90 -0.56
CA GLN A 93 13.97 14.86 -1.31
C GLN A 93 14.89 13.81 -1.95
N SER A 94 16.19 14.07 -2.06
CA SER A 94 17.20 13.09 -2.48
C SER A 94 17.58 12.10 -1.38
N ASP A 95 17.06 12.28 -0.16
CA ASP A 95 17.34 11.46 1.02
C ASP A 95 16.00 11.15 1.68
N ILE A 96 15.30 10.17 1.12
CA ILE A 96 14.02 9.70 1.64
C ILE A 96 14.24 8.32 2.24
N TYR A 97 13.62 8.08 3.41
CA TYR A 97 13.65 6.81 4.09
C TYR A 97 12.24 6.22 4.18
N LEU A 98 12.18 4.90 4.01
CA LEU A 98 10.96 4.11 4.11
C LEU A 98 10.95 3.37 5.43
N PHE A 99 9.83 3.46 6.15
CA PHE A 99 9.57 2.73 7.39
C PHE A 99 8.41 1.78 7.16
N GLN A 100 8.66 0.48 7.33
CA GLN A 100 7.62 -0.53 7.27
C GLN A 100 6.73 -0.41 8.52
N GLN A 101 5.40 -0.45 8.32
CA GLN A 101 4.42 -0.37 9.42
C GLN A 101 4.07 -1.73 10.03
#